data_AF-A0A2G8KHY0-F1
#
_entry.id   AF-A0A2G8KHY0-F1
#
_cell.length_a   1.000
_cell.length_b   1.000
_cell.length_c   1.000
_cell.angle_alpha   90.00
_cell.angle_beta   90.00
_cell.angle_gamma   90.00
#
_symmetry.space_group_name_H-M   'P 1'
#
loop_
_entity.id
_entity.type
_entity.pdbx_description
1 polymer ?
#
loop_
_entity_poly.entity_id
_entity_poly.type
_entity_poly.pdbx_seq_one_letter_code
_entity_poly.pdbx_strand_id
1 'polypeptide(L)'
;MCSESLIEKKDCKKLLAYFEVPAKKSKGFIKSDTPFSSLVHHLIEAGKVSFDDINYLMTACSDKGLSKLMAVLTIYQQAQDSMFTKTVLKDQLKALEDKRQELSHKLTESEDEKQQLTNSLKTTKEKRQQLTGRLKKTKEERQNFKDALKTTEEERQQLTDRLNKIDEERQQLKDTLKATEDERQHFKDALKATEEERQQLTGRLKTTEEERQQLQDTLKATVEERQQLKDTLKATVEGRLQQQKEELEDAKSSLRATKDELVKSQLEYATESMALQEVLKQTREALNQQELVMPLSYFPRSGDDLEQSVVQGDDAHPERVVTG
;
A
#
# COMPACT_ATOMS: atom_id res chain seq x y z
N MET A 1 -66.57 124.02 -90.08
CA MET A 1 -66.92 122.57 -90.09
C MET A 1 -65.78 121.84 -89.43
N CYS A 2 -65.96 121.45 -88.17
CA CYS A 2 -64.96 120.69 -87.41
C CYS A 2 -65.02 119.24 -87.85
N SER A 3 -63.88 118.68 -88.27
CA SER A 3 -63.72 117.26 -88.54
C SER A 3 -63.92 116.50 -87.22
N GLU A 4 -64.86 115.55 -87.17
CA GLU A 4 -64.98 114.65 -86.02
C GLU A 4 -63.68 113.84 -85.89
N SER A 5 -62.99 113.96 -84.76
CA SER A 5 -61.82 113.14 -84.45
C SER A 5 -62.24 111.68 -84.33
N LEU A 6 -61.70 110.85 -85.21
CA LEU A 6 -61.85 109.39 -85.17
C LEU A 6 -60.92 108.84 -84.09
N ILE A 7 -61.47 108.08 -83.14
CA ILE A 7 -60.65 107.38 -82.15
C ILE A 7 -60.13 106.07 -82.76
N GLU A 8 -58.81 105.85 -82.64
CA GLU A 8 -58.22 104.61 -83.13
C GLU A 8 -58.82 103.39 -82.44
N LYS A 9 -59.11 102.34 -83.22
CA LYS A 9 -59.68 101.06 -82.73
C LYS A 9 -58.90 100.44 -81.56
N LYS A 10 -57.59 100.65 -81.51
CA LYS A 10 -56.72 100.17 -80.42
C LYS A 10 -57.00 100.91 -79.11
N ASP A 11 -57.28 102.21 -79.18
CA ASP A 11 -57.51 103.06 -78.02
C ASP A 11 -58.96 102.95 -77.52
N CYS A 12 -59.92 102.77 -78.43
CA CYS A 12 -61.28 102.33 -78.09
C CYS A 12 -61.29 101.06 -77.23
N LYS A 13 -60.52 100.03 -77.63
CA LYS A 13 -60.44 98.77 -76.88
C LYS A 13 -59.82 98.94 -75.49
N LYS A 14 -58.82 99.81 -75.36
CA LYS A 14 -58.17 100.10 -74.07
C LYS A 14 -59.13 100.83 -73.12
N LEU A 15 -59.86 101.83 -73.61
CA LEU A 15 -60.85 102.58 -72.80
C LEU A 15 -61.99 101.67 -72.32
N LEU A 16 -62.52 100.82 -73.19
CA LEU A 16 -63.57 99.86 -72.82
C LEU A 16 -63.07 98.83 -71.79
N ALA A 17 -61.82 98.40 -71.89
CA ALA A 17 -61.20 97.52 -70.89
C ALA A 17 -61.00 98.24 -69.55
N TYR A 18 -60.58 99.51 -69.57
CA TYR A 18 -60.38 100.33 -68.38
C TYR A 18 -61.67 100.55 -67.57
N PHE A 19 -62.79 100.83 -68.24
CA PHE A 19 -64.09 100.99 -67.58
C PHE A 19 -64.84 99.67 -67.32
N GLU A 20 -64.18 98.53 -67.60
CA GLU A 20 -64.73 97.18 -67.47
C GLU A 20 -66.10 97.04 -68.16
N VAL A 21 -66.21 97.57 -69.38
CA VAL A 21 -67.46 97.53 -70.15
C VAL A 21 -67.66 96.12 -70.72
N PRO A 22 -68.79 95.45 -70.41
CA PRO A 22 -69.02 94.07 -70.85
C PRO A 22 -68.99 93.91 -72.37
N ALA A 23 -68.26 92.90 -72.87
CA ALA A 23 -68.05 92.63 -74.30
C ALA A 23 -69.35 92.40 -75.12
N LYS A 24 -70.49 92.16 -74.46
CA LYS A 24 -71.81 92.03 -75.09
C LYS A 24 -72.38 93.38 -75.55
N LYS A 25 -72.07 94.49 -74.87
CA LYS A 25 -72.58 95.84 -75.19
C LYS A 25 -71.69 96.58 -76.20
N SER A 26 -70.39 96.31 -76.22
CA SER A 26 -69.40 97.01 -77.08
C SER A 26 -69.29 96.51 -78.53
N LYS A 27 -70.10 95.53 -78.95
CA LYS A 27 -69.98 94.87 -80.27
C LYS A 27 -70.22 95.78 -81.49
N GLY A 28 -70.97 96.86 -81.34
CA GLY A 28 -71.29 97.81 -82.42
C GLY A 28 -70.16 98.79 -82.77
N PHE A 29 -69.24 99.08 -81.84
CA PHE A 29 -68.29 100.19 -81.93
C PHE A 29 -66.85 99.77 -82.33
N ILE A 30 -66.62 98.48 -82.59
CA ILE A 30 -65.28 97.93 -82.87
C ILE A 30 -65.08 97.65 -84.37
N LYS A 31 -66.08 97.93 -85.22
CA LYS A 31 -66.13 97.51 -86.64
C LYS A 31 -65.89 98.61 -87.69
N SER A 32 -65.83 99.88 -87.32
CA SER A 32 -65.35 100.97 -88.17
C SER A 32 -64.72 102.04 -87.28
N ASP A 33 -63.90 102.94 -87.84
CA ASP A 33 -63.47 104.15 -87.14
C ASP A 33 -64.74 104.91 -86.74
N THR A 34 -65.13 104.72 -85.48
CA THR A 34 -66.42 105.20 -84.98
C THR A 34 -66.15 106.56 -84.36
N PRO A 35 -67.01 107.57 -84.60
CA PRO A 35 -66.82 108.88 -84.00
C PRO A 35 -66.68 108.75 -82.48
N PHE A 36 -65.74 109.49 -81.88
CA PHE A 36 -65.52 109.48 -80.44
C PHE A 36 -66.82 109.76 -79.66
N SER A 37 -67.70 110.60 -80.21
CA SER A 37 -69.05 110.88 -79.71
C SER A 37 -69.92 109.63 -79.49
N SER A 38 -69.78 108.62 -80.34
CA SER A 38 -70.51 107.35 -80.24
C SER A 38 -69.99 106.47 -79.09
N LEU A 39 -68.67 106.45 -78.86
CA LEU A 39 -68.08 105.76 -77.71
C LEU A 39 -68.49 106.44 -76.40
N VAL A 40 -68.50 107.77 -76.39
CA VAL A 40 -68.88 108.60 -75.25
C VAL A 40 -70.35 108.37 -74.87
N HIS A 41 -71.27 108.37 -75.85
CA HIS A 41 -72.68 108.04 -75.60
C HIS A 41 -72.84 106.66 -74.94
N HIS A 42 -72.04 105.68 -75.36
CA HIS A 42 -72.13 104.33 -74.84
C HIS A 42 -71.58 104.18 -73.41
N LEU A 43 -70.56 104.96 -73.04
CA LEU A 43 -70.03 105.01 -71.68
C LEU A 43 -71.03 105.66 -70.70
N ILE A 44 -71.83 106.63 -71.17
CA ILE A 44 -72.95 107.23 -70.43
C ILE A 44 -74.07 106.21 -70.24
N GLU A 45 -74.52 105.54 -71.30
CA GLU A 45 -75.56 104.50 -71.23
C GLU A 45 -75.16 103.32 -70.33
N ALA A 46 -73.87 103.02 -70.24
CA ALA A 46 -73.34 101.99 -69.36
C ALA A 46 -73.29 102.42 -67.88
N GLY A 47 -73.61 103.68 -67.56
CA GLY A 47 -73.55 104.23 -66.20
C GLY A 47 -72.14 104.30 -65.62
N LYS A 48 -71.11 104.22 -66.48
CA LYS A 48 -69.70 104.16 -66.08
C LYS A 48 -69.09 105.56 -65.92
N VAL A 49 -69.72 106.58 -66.50
CA VAL A 49 -69.30 107.98 -66.42
C VAL A 49 -70.54 108.89 -66.40
N SER A 50 -70.52 109.95 -65.58
CA SER A 50 -71.59 110.96 -65.52
C SER A 50 -71.59 111.85 -66.78
N PHE A 51 -72.77 112.37 -67.14
CA PHE A 51 -72.94 113.34 -68.24
C PHE A 51 -72.09 114.61 -68.01
N ASP A 52 -72.01 115.08 -66.76
CA ASP A 52 -71.23 116.25 -66.39
C ASP A 52 -69.72 115.98 -66.44
N ASP A 53 -69.29 114.78 -66.02
CA ASP A 53 -67.89 114.35 -66.10
C ASP A 53 -67.42 114.26 -67.55
N ILE A 54 -68.29 113.86 -68.47
CA ILE A 54 -68.00 113.77 -69.90
C ILE A 54 -67.97 115.14 -70.57
N ASN A 55 -68.90 116.05 -70.25
CA ASN A 55 -68.85 117.40 -70.81
C ASN A 55 -67.61 118.17 -70.31
N TYR A 56 -67.19 117.94 -69.06
CA TYR A 56 -65.94 118.50 -68.53
C TYR A 56 -64.71 117.86 -69.21
N LEU A 57 -64.73 116.54 -69.44
CA LEU A 57 -63.66 115.80 -70.13
C LEU A 57 -63.54 116.19 -71.61
N MET A 58 -64.66 116.35 -72.32
CA MET A 58 -64.75 116.78 -73.73
C MET A 58 -64.30 118.22 -73.91
N THR A 59 -64.61 119.11 -72.97
CA THR A 59 -64.21 120.53 -73.03
C THR A 59 -62.74 120.72 -72.65
N ALA A 60 -62.19 119.88 -71.76
CA ALA A 60 -60.79 119.95 -71.35
C ALA A 60 -59.82 119.21 -72.29
N CYS A 61 -60.30 118.27 -73.11
CA CYS A 61 -59.46 117.44 -73.98
C CYS A 61 -59.49 117.89 -75.44
N SER A 62 -58.52 118.72 -75.83
CA SER A 62 -57.95 118.62 -77.20
C SER A 62 -57.23 117.26 -77.34
N ASP A 63 -56.88 116.79 -78.55
CA ASP A 63 -56.14 115.52 -78.76
C ASP A 63 -54.89 115.38 -77.84
N LYS A 64 -54.31 116.53 -77.45
CA LYS A 64 -53.17 116.65 -76.51
C LYS A 64 -53.53 116.33 -75.04
N GLY A 65 -54.79 116.47 -74.63
CA GLY A 65 -55.32 116.17 -73.30
C GLY A 65 -55.58 114.69 -73.07
N LEU A 66 -56.11 113.97 -74.08
CA LEU A 66 -56.32 112.51 -74.01
C LEU A 66 -55.01 111.73 -73.84
N SER A 67 -53.94 112.16 -74.52
CA SER A 67 -52.60 111.58 -74.36
C SER A 67 -52.04 111.77 -72.95
N LYS A 68 -52.27 112.94 -72.33
CA LYS A 68 -51.88 113.21 -70.93
C LYS A 68 -52.69 112.38 -69.93
N LEU A 69 -54.00 112.24 -70.14
CA LEU A 69 -54.86 111.40 -69.29
C LEU A 69 -54.40 109.93 -69.33
N MET A 70 -54.15 109.38 -70.54
CA MET A 70 -53.63 108.03 -70.71
C MET A 70 -52.26 107.84 -70.02
N ALA A 71 -51.38 108.84 -70.06
CA ALA A 71 -50.12 108.80 -69.34
C ALA A 71 -50.32 108.76 -67.82
N VAL A 72 -51.20 109.60 -67.26
CA VAL A 72 -51.54 109.62 -65.83
C VAL A 72 -52.16 108.30 -65.38
N LEU A 73 -53.08 107.74 -66.17
CA LEU A 73 -53.69 106.44 -65.92
C LEU A 73 -52.67 105.29 -65.95
N THR A 74 -51.72 105.34 -66.89
CA THR A 74 -50.64 104.35 -66.97
C THR A 74 -49.73 104.41 -65.75
N ILE A 75 -49.36 105.63 -65.31
CA ILE A 75 -48.55 105.84 -64.10
C ILE A 75 -49.30 105.37 -62.84
N TYR A 76 -50.60 105.62 -62.74
CA TYR A 76 -51.42 105.18 -61.62
C TYR A 76 -51.54 103.65 -61.57
N GLN A 77 -51.79 103.00 -62.71
CA GLN A 77 -51.81 101.53 -62.80
C GLN A 77 -50.44 100.95 -62.42
N GLN A 78 -49.35 101.53 -62.91
CA GLN A 78 -47.99 101.12 -62.57
C GLN A 78 -47.69 101.30 -61.07
N ALA A 79 -48.23 102.34 -60.43
CA ALA A 79 -48.10 102.56 -58.99
C ALA A 79 -48.92 101.54 -58.18
N GLN A 80 -50.13 101.18 -58.63
CA GLN A 80 -50.93 100.11 -58.02
C GLN A 80 -50.24 98.75 -58.16
N ASP A 81 -49.73 98.41 -59.35
CA ASP A 81 -49.00 97.17 -59.59
C ASP A 81 -47.69 97.12 -58.77
N SER A 82 -46.99 98.25 -58.63
CA SER A 82 -45.82 98.39 -57.76
C SER A 82 -46.16 98.21 -56.27
N MET A 83 -47.33 98.73 -55.84
CA MET A 83 -47.82 98.54 -54.48
C MET A 83 -48.15 97.06 -54.21
N PHE A 84 -48.87 96.41 -55.13
CA PHE A 84 -49.25 95.00 -55.03
C PHE A 84 -48.02 94.07 -55.05
N THR A 85 -47.05 94.34 -55.93
CA THR A 85 -45.79 93.58 -55.96
C THR A 85 -44.98 93.77 -54.68
N LYS A 86 -44.93 94.98 -54.12
CA LYS A 86 -44.28 95.25 -52.83
C LYS A 86 -44.93 94.48 -51.68
N THR A 87 -46.27 94.37 -51.65
CA THR A 87 -46.96 93.58 -50.62
C THR A 87 -46.67 92.09 -50.77
N VAL A 88 -46.71 91.57 -52.01
CA VAL A 88 -46.38 90.15 -52.28
C VAL A 88 -44.93 89.82 -51.89
N LEU A 89 -43.97 90.68 -52.23
CA LEU A 89 -42.56 90.49 -51.85
C LEU A 89 -42.37 90.54 -50.33
N LYS A 90 -43.10 91.41 -49.62
CA LYS A 90 -43.05 91.48 -48.15
C LYS A 90 -43.55 90.18 -47.51
N ASP A 91 -44.64 89.62 -48.02
CA ASP A 91 -45.20 88.36 -47.53
C ASP A 91 -44.27 87.18 -47.84
N GLN A 92 -43.66 87.15 -49.03
CA GLN A 92 -42.64 86.16 -49.39
C GLN A 92 -41.40 86.23 -48.50
N LEU A 93 -40.92 87.45 -48.20
CA LEU A 93 -39.79 87.66 -47.30
C LEU A 93 -40.11 87.16 -45.89
N LYS A 94 -41.31 87.47 -45.38
CA LYS A 94 -41.77 86.96 -44.09
C LYS A 94 -41.83 85.43 -44.07
N ALA A 95 -42.43 84.81 -45.10
CA ALA A 95 -42.50 83.36 -45.20
C ALA A 95 -41.11 82.69 -45.31
N LEU A 96 -40.16 83.35 -45.97
CA LEU A 96 -38.78 82.86 -46.05
C LEU A 96 -38.06 82.98 -44.71
N GLU A 97 -38.29 84.07 -43.97
CA GLU A 97 -37.74 84.28 -42.63
C GLU A 97 -38.28 83.25 -41.63
N ASP A 98 -39.59 82.97 -41.66
CA ASP A 98 -40.21 81.94 -40.82
C ASP A 98 -39.60 80.55 -41.12
N LYS A 99 -39.43 80.21 -42.42
CA LYS A 99 -38.76 78.97 -42.83
C LYS A 99 -37.30 78.92 -42.38
N ARG A 100 -36.57 80.04 -42.44
CA ARG A 100 -35.19 80.14 -41.97
C ARG A 100 -35.10 79.85 -40.48
N GLN A 101 -36.01 80.41 -39.68
CA GLN A 101 -36.08 80.18 -38.24
C GLN A 101 -36.43 78.72 -37.93
N GLU A 102 -37.39 78.12 -38.64
CA GLU A 102 -37.76 76.70 -38.48
C GLU A 102 -36.55 75.78 -38.78
N LEU A 103 -35.85 76.02 -39.88
CA LEU A 103 -34.65 75.25 -40.24
C LEU A 103 -33.53 75.46 -39.23
N SER A 104 -33.36 76.68 -38.71
CA SER A 104 -32.39 76.96 -37.64
C SER A 104 -32.69 76.17 -36.38
N HIS A 105 -33.96 76.07 -35.97
CA HIS A 105 -34.37 75.28 -34.81
C HIS A 105 -34.12 73.77 -35.03
N LYS A 106 -34.47 73.26 -36.21
CA LYS A 106 -34.21 71.85 -36.57
C LYS A 106 -32.72 71.52 -36.59
N LEU A 107 -31.89 72.47 -37.03
CA LEU A 107 -30.44 72.30 -37.00
C LEU A 107 -29.91 72.22 -35.57
N THR A 108 -30.37 73.11 -34.67
CA THR A 108 -29.97 73.07 -33.26
C THR A 108 -30.41 71.79 -32.56
N GLU A 109 -31.63 71.33 -32.83
CA GLU A 109 -32.14 70.06 -32.27
C GLU A 109 -31.32 68.86 -32.76
N SER A 110 -30.99 68.82 -34.06
CA SER A 110 -30.13 67.77 -34.62
C SER A 110 -28.70 67.80 -34.06
N GLU A 111 -28.17 68.98 -33.76
CA GLU A 111 -26.84 69.14 -33.17
C GLU A 111 -26.82 68.67 -31.70
N ASP A 112 -27.87 68.96 -30.94
CA ASP A 112 -28.06 68.44 -29.58
C ASP A 112 -28.19 66.91 -29.56
N GLU A 113 -29.00 66.32 -30.45
CA GLU A 113 -29.12 64.87 -30.61
C GLU A 113 -27.76 64.23 -30.95
N LYS A 114 -27.01 64.82 -31.88
CA LYS A 114 -25.66 64.36 -32.24
C LYS A 114 -24.72 64.39 -31.04
N GLN A 115 -24.79 65.43 -30.20
CA GLN A 115 -23.98 65.53 -29.00
C GLN A 115 -24.36 64.45 -27.97
N GLN A 116 -25.66 64.19 -27.78
CA GLN A 116 -26.14 63.12 -26.90
C GLN A 116 -25.70 61.72 -27.38
N LEU A 117 -25.79 61.46 -28.69
CA LEU A 117 -25.32 60.21 -29.28
C LEU A 117 -23.81 60.04 -29.12
N THR A 118 -23.03 61.11 -29.29
CA THR A 118 -21.57 61.11 -29.10
C THR A 118 -21.20 60.74 -27.65
N ASN A 119 -21.89 61.33 -26.67
CA ASN A 119 -21.68 61.03 -25.25
C ASN A 119 -22.09 59.57 -24.91
N SER A 120 -23.19 59.09 -25.49
CA SER A 120 -23.66 57.71 -25.32
C SER A 120 -22.68 56.70 -25.92
N LEU A 121 -22.10 57.01 -27.09
CA LEU A 121 -21.08 56.20 -27.73
C LEU A 121 -19.79 56.13 -26.89
N LYS A 122 -19.35 57.27 -26.34
CA LYS A 122 -18.19 57.32 -25.43
C LYS A 122 -18.41 56.44 -24.21
N THR A 123 -19.56 56.57 -23.54
CA THR A 123 -19.94 55.77 -22.37
C THR A 123 -19.96 54.28 -22.71
N THR A 124 -20.51 53.91 -23.87
CA THR A 124 -20.56 52.52 -24.32
C THR A 124 -19.16 51.96 -24.59
N LYS A 125 -18.27 52.76 -25.16
CA LYS A 125 -16.87 52.38 -25.42
C LYS A 125 -16.11 52.11 -24.12
N GLU A 126 -16.30 52.96 -23.10
CA GLU A 126 -15.70 52.78 -21.77
C GLU A 126 -16.21 51.51 -21.08
N LYS A 127 -17.53 51.28 -21.08
CA LYS A 127 -18.13 50.04 -20.56
C LYS A 127 -17.57 48.80 -21.26
N ARG A 128 -17.41 48.84 -22.59
CA ARG A 128 -16.82 47.73 -23.36
C ARG A 128 -15.37 47.46 -22.96
N GLN A 129 -14.57 48.50 -22.73
CA GLN A 129 -13.19 48.35 -22.26
C GLN A 129 -13.13 47.71 -20.86
N GLN A 130 -13.99 48.16 -19.93
CA GLN A 130 -14.08 47.57 -18.59
C GLN A 130 -14.49 46.09 -18.65
N LEU A 131 -15.49 45.74 -19.46
CA LEU A 131 -15.91 44.34 -19.64
C LEU A 131 -14.80 43.48 -20.23
N THR A 132 -14.04 44.02 -21.19
CA THR A 132 -12.88 43.32 -21.77
C THR A 132 -11.80 43.05 -20.72
N GLY A 133 -11.51 44.05 -19.87
CA GLY A 133 -10.57 43.88 -18.76
C GLY A 133 -11.03 42.82 -17.75
N ARG A 134 -12.31 42.85 -17.35
CA ARG A 134 -12.90 41.82 -16.47
C ARG A 134 -12.82 40.43 -17.09
N LEU A 135 -13.15 40.29 -18.38
CA LEU A 135 -13.07 39.01 -19.08
C LEU A 135 -11.63 38.47 -19.11
N LYS A 136 -10.63 39.34 -19.32
CA LYS A 136 -9.22 38.94 -19.28
C LYS A 136 -8.83 38.44 -17.89
N LYS A 137 -9.18 39.17 -16.83
CA LYS A 137 -8.91 38.79 -15.44
C LYS A 137 -9.57 37.44 -15.09
N THR A 138 -10.84 37.25 -15.45
CA THR A 138 -11.55 35.97 -15.22
C THR A 138 -10.92 34.81 -15.98
N LYS A 139 -10.37 35.03 -17.18
CA LYS A 139 -9.62 33.99 -17.91
C LYS A 139 -8.32 33.60 -17.21
N GLU A 140 -7.58 34.58 -16.69
CA GLU A 140 -6.36 34.35 -15.92
C GLU A 140 -6.66 33.59 -14.63
N GLU A 141 -7.68 34.02 -13.87
CA GLU A 141 -8.14 33.32 -12.66
C GLU A 141 -8.55 31.88 -12.96
N ARG A 142 -9.31 31.64 -14.04
CA ARG A 142 -9.70 30.29 -14.46
C ARG A 142 -8.49 29.41 -14.81
N GLN A 143 -7.46 29.97 -15.44
CA GLN A 143 -6.25 29.24 -15.75
C GLN A 143 -5.50 28.85 -14.47
N ASN A 144 -5.34 29.80 -13.53
CA ASN A 144 -4.71 29.53 -12.23
C ASN A 144 -5.47 28.44 -11.45
N PHE A 145 -6.81 28.47 -11.45
CA PHE A 145 -7.62 27.41 -10.83
C PHE A 145 -7.41 26.05 -11.48
N LYS A 146 -7.28 26.00 -12.81
CA LYS A 146 -7.02 24.75 -13.54
C LYS A 146 -5.66 24.16 -13.15
N ASP A 147 -4.64 25.02 -13.05
CA ASP A 147 -3.30 24.60 -12.68
C ASP A 147 -3.26 24.13 -11.22
N ALA A 148 -3.90 24.85 -10.31
CA ALA A 148 -4.04 24.44 -8.91
C ALA A 148 -4.77 23.08 -8.77
N LEU A 149 -5.85 22.87 -9.52
CA LEU A 149 -6.58 21.59 -9.53
C LEU A 149 -5.71 20.45 -10.04
N LYS A 150 -4.88 20.70 -11.06
CA LYS A 150 -3.92 19.71 -11.56
C LYS A 150 -2.90 19.33 -10.49
N THR A 151 -2.33 20.32 -9.80
CA THR A 151 -1.40 20.08 -8.67
C THR A 151 -2.05 19.25 -7.57
N THR A 152 -3.28 19.61 -7.16
CA THR A 152 -4.00 18.85 -6.13
C THR A 152 -4.29 17.41 -6.55
N GLU A 153 -4.60 17.16 -7.83
CA GLU A 153 -4.82 15.79 -8.32
C GLU A 153 -3.51 14.97 -8.34
N GLU A 154 -2.38 15.58 -8.72
CA GLU A 154 -1.06 14.96 -8.64
C GLU A 154 -0.68 14.62 -7.19
N GLU A 155 -0.92 15.52 -6.23
CA GLU A 155 -0.71 15.28 -4.80
C GLU A 155 -1.61 14.16 -4.26
N ARG A 156 -2.89 14.13 -4.68
CA ARG A 156 -3.84 13.07 -4.32
C ARG A 156 -3.36 11.70 -4.83
N GLN A 157 -2.83 11.63 -6.05
CA GLN A 157 -2.28 10.39 -6.60
C GLN A 157 -1.06 9.93 -5.79
N GLN A 158 -0.12 10.83 -5.49
CA GLN A 158 1.05 10.49 -4.66
C GLN A 158 0.66 10.00 -3.26
N LEU A 159 -0.35 10.61 -2.63
CA LEU A 159 -0.88 10.14 -1.34
C LEU A 159 -1.50 8.75 -1.45
N THR A 160 -2.22 8.47 -2.54
CA THR A 160 -2.81 7.15 -2.80
C THR A 160 -1.73 6.08 -2.95
N ASP A 161 -0.67 6.37 -3.72
CA ASP A 161 0.45 5.44 -3.92
C ASP A 161 1.19 5.17 -2.60
N ARG A 162 1.41 6.21 -1.78
CA ARG A 162 2.00 6.07 -0.44
C ARG A 162 1.15 5.21 0.48
N LEU A 163 -0.18 5.37 0.43
CA LEU A 163 -1.10 4.59 1.24
C LEU A 163 -1.04 3.10 0.86
N ASN A 164 -1.05 2.80 -0.45
CA ASN A 164 -0.92 1.43 -0.95
C ASN A 164 0.38 0.77 -0.48
N LYS A 165 1.51 1.50 -0.55
CA LYS A 165 2.80 1.00 -0.05
C LYS A 165 2.78 0.70 1.45
N ILE A 166 2.17 1.57 2.26
CA ILE A 166 2.01 1.34 3.70
C ILE A 166 1.15 0.09 3.97
N ASP A 167 0.09 -0.12 3.18
CA ASP A 167 -0.74 -1.31 3.32
C ASP A 167 0.01 -2.61 2.97
N GLU A 168 0.84 -2.59 1.92
CA GLU A 168 1.74 -3.70 1.58
C GLU A 168 2.76 -3.99 2.70
N GLU A 169 3.44 -2.96 3.21
CA GLU A 169 4.39 -3.08 4.33
C GLU A 169 3.70 -3.63 5.59
N ARG A 170 2.47 -3.17 5.87
CA ARG A 170 1.67 -3.68 7.00
C ARG A 170 1.32 -5.16 6.83
N GLN A 171 1.04 -5.61 5.61
CA GLN A 171 0.75 -7.01 5.34
C GLN A 171 2.00 -7.88 5.52
N GLN A 172 3.16 -7.44 5.01
CA GLN A 172 4.43 -8.13 5.22
C GLN A 172 4.81 -8.23 6.71
N LEU A 173 4.54 -7.18 7.49
CA LEU A 173 4.78 -7.19 8.93
C LEU A 173 3.87 -8.20 9.65
N LYS A 174 2.60 -8.32 9.25
CA LYS A 174 1.68 -9.34 9.80
C LYS A 174 2.17 -10.76 9.51
N ASP A 175 2.63 -11.00 8.29
CA ASP A 175 3.11 -12.33 7.89
C ASP A 175 4.40 -12.69 8.65
N THR A 176 5.32 -11.72 8.81
CA THR A 176 6.53 -11.88 9.62
C THR A 176 6.21 -12.15 11.10
N LEU A 177 5.25 -11.43 11.67
CA LEU A 177 4.80 -11.63 13.05
C LEU A 177 4.22 -13.03 13.24
N LYS A 178 3.42 -13.51 12.28
CA LYS A 178 2.86 -14.86 12.32
C LYS A 178 3.96 -15.92 12.28
N ALA A 179 4.92 -15.80 11.36
CA ALA A 179 6.06 -16.72 11.29
C ALA A 179 6.87 -16.73 12.59
N THR A 180 7.12 -15.56 13.19
CA THR A 180 7.82 -15.44 14.48
C THR A 180 7.06 -16.14 15.61
N GLU A 181 5.73 -16.03 15.64
CA GLU A 181 4.91 -16.68 16.66
C GLU A 181 4.90 -18.22 16.47
N ASP A 182 4.87 -18.70 15.23
CA ASP A 182 4.97 -20.12 14.90
C ASP A 182 6.35 -20.69 15.32
N GLU A 183 7.44 -19.99 15.02
CA GLU A 183 8.80 -20.34 15.48
C GLU A 183 8.90 -20.36 17.02
N ARG A 184 8.32 -19.35 17.68
CA ARG A 184 8.28 -19.28 19.15
C ARG A 184 7.54 -20.49 19.73
N GLN A 185 6.47 -20.93 19.11
CA GLN A 185 5.74 -22.12 19.55
C GLN A 185 6.58 -23.38 19.37
N HIS A 186 7.25 -23.53 18.22
CA HIS A 186 8.19 -24.63 17.99
C HIS A 186 9.31 -24.67 19.04
N PHE A 187 9.89 -23.53 19.41
CA PHE A 187 10.92 -23.47 20.45
C PHE A 187 10.39 -23.87 21.83
N LYS A 188 9.16 -23.49 22.19
CA LYS A 188 8.54 -23.94 23.45
C LYS A 188 8.37 -25.46 23.48
N ASP A 189 7.91 -26.04 22.38
CA ASP A 189 7.70 -27.48 22.30
C ASP A 189 9.03 -28.24 22.36
N ALA A 190 10.06 -27.75 21.66
CA ALA A 190 11.42 -28.29 21.74
C ALA A 190 11.99 -28.21 23.17
N LEU A 191 11.82 -27.08 23.86
CA LEU A 191 12.28 -26.90 25.23
C LEU A 191 11.58 -27.87 26.19
N LYS A 192 10.27 -28.08 26.00
CA LYS A 192 9.51 -29.07 26.77
C LYS A 192 10.04 -30.49 26.56
N ALA A 193 10.30 -30.88 25.30
CA ALA A 193 10.87 -32.19 24.98
C ALA A 193 12.26 -32.38 25.62
N THR A 194 13.14 -31.37 25.55
CA THR A 194 14.46 -31.42 26.20
C THR A 194 14.35 -31.54 27.72
N GLU A 195 13.38 -30.87 28.35
CA GLU A 195 13.16 -30.99 29.79
C GLU A 195 12.65 -32.39 30.18
N GLU A 196 11.78 -33.00 29.37
CA GLU A 196 11.34 -34.39 29.55
C GLU A 196 12.50 -35.38 29.41
N GLU A 197 13.35 -35.23 28.39
CA GLU A 197 14.57 -36.04 28.21
C GLU A 197 15.53 -35.90 29.40
N ARG A 198 15.73 -34.67 29.89
CA ARG A 198 16.58 -34.39 31.05
C ARG A 198 16.06 -35.11 32.30
N GLN A 199 14.74 -35.12 32.51
CA GLN A 199 14.11 -35.84 33.63
C GLN A 199 14.31 -37.36 33.50
N GLN A 200 14.14 -37.92 32.30
CA GLN A 200 14.38 -39.34 32.04
C GLN A 200 15.85 -39.72 32.31
N LEU A 201 16.80 -38.93 31.82
CA LEU A 201 18.23 -39.16 32.06
C LEU A 201 18.57 -39.07 33.55
N THR A 202 17.99 -38.11 34.27
CA THR A 202 18.15 -37.99 35.73
C THR A 202 17.63 -39.24 36.45
N GLY A 203 16.48 -39.76 36.03
CA GLY A 203 15.92 -41.01 36.56
C GLY A 203 16.85 -42.20 36.30
N ARG A 204 17.34 -42.37 35.07
CA ARG A 204 18.30 -43.43 34.72
C ARG A 204 19.59 -43.34 35.53
N LEU A 205 20.14 -42.14 35.69
CA LEU A 205 21.34 -41.91 36.50
C LEU A 205 21.13 -42.34 37.95
N LYS A 206 19.97 -42.02 38.53
CA LYS A 206 19.62 -42.45 39.89
C LYS A 206 19.57 -43.99 40.00
N THR A 207 18.93 -44.67 39.06
CA THR A 207 18.88 -46.14 39.05
C THR A 207 20.27 -46.75 38.91
N THR A 208 21.11 -46.25 38.00
CA THR A 208 22.49 -46.72 37.85
C THR A 208 23.31 -46.52 39.12
N GLU A 209 23.11 -45.40 39.84
CA GLU A 209 23.79 -45.14 41.10
C GLU A 209 23.34 -46.11 42.22
N GLU A 210 22.04 -46.44 42.27
CA GLU A 210 21.50 -47.46 43.17
C GLU A 210 22.07 -48.86 42.87
N GLU A 211 22.12 -49.26 41.60
CA GLU A 211 22.75 -50.52 41.16
C GLU A 211 24.25 -50.57 41.50
N ARG A 212 24.96 -49.46 41.28
CA ARG A 212 26.39 -49.32 41.64
C ARG A 212 26.60 -49.53 43.14
N GLN A 213 25.72 -48.98 43.98
CA GLN A 213 25.78 -49.17 45.43
C GLN A 213 25.55 -50.64 45.83
N GLN A 214 24.54 -51.29 45.25
CA GLN A 214 24.28 -52.71 45.50
C GLN A 214 25.45 -53.61 45.08
N LEU A 215 26.10 -53.31 43.96
CA LEU A 215 27.30 -54.02 43.52
C LEU A 215 28.47 -53.81 44.49
N GLN A 216 28.65 -52.60 45.02
CA GLN A 216 29.66 -52.33 46.05
C GLN A 216 29.41 -53.13 47.32
N ASP A 217 28.16 -53.19 47.79
CA ASP A 217 27.80 -53.94 48.99
C ASP A 217 28.00 -55.45 48.78
N THR A 218 27.61 -55.97 47.61
CA THR A 218 27.84 -57.36 47.21
C THR A 218 29.34 -57.68 47.16
N LEU A 219 30.14 -56.82 46.54
CA LEU A 219 31.59 -56.99 46.46
C LEU A 219 32.21 -57.02 47.85
N LYS A 220 31.77 -56.14 48.76
CA LYS A 220 32.24 -56.12 50.14
C LYS A 220 31.91 -57.43 50.86
N ALA A 221 30.68 -57.93 50.74
CA ALA A 221 30.27 -59.22 51.31
C ALA A 221 31.12 -60.38 50.75
N THR A 222 31.34 -60.44 49.43
CA THR A 222 32.18 -61.48 48.81
C THR A 222 33.64 -61.41 49.28
N VAL A 223 34.18 -60.21 49.52
CA VAL A 223 35.54 -60.04 50.07
C VAL A 223 35.60 -60.55 51.51
N GLU A 224 34.59 -60.27 52.33
CA GLU A 224 34.48 -60.77 53.70
C GLU A 224 34.34 -62.30 53.74
N GLU A 225 33.47 -62.88 52.91
CA GLU A 225 33.34 -64.35 52.76
C GLU A 225 34.65 -65.00 52.32
N ARG A 226 35.34 -64.41 51.33
CA ARG A 226 36.65 -64.90 50.89
C ARG A 226 37.67 -64.89 52.02
N GLN A 227 37.65 -63.85 52.86
CA GLN A 227 38.55 -63.76 54.00
C GLN A 227 38.23 -64.82 55.06
N GLN A 228 36.94 -65.02 55.38
CA GLN A 228 36.50 -66.09 56.29
C GLN A 228 36.90 -67.47 55.78
N LEU A 229 36.66 -67.77 54.49
CA LEU A 229 37.08 -69.04 53.87
C LEU A 229 38.59 -69.24 53.95
N LYS A 230 39.39 -68.18 53.73
CA LYS A 230 40.85 -68.23 53.85
C LYS A 230 41.27 -68.57 55.29
N ASP A 231 40.63 -67.96 56.28
CA ASP A 231 40.93 -68.19 57.70
C ASP A 231 40.50 -69.61 58.12
N THR A 232 39.33 -70.08 57.70
CA THR A 232 38.88 -71.47 57.91
C THR A 232 39.81 -72.48 57.25
N LEU A 233 40.24 -72.22 56.01
CA LEU A 233 41.17 -73.09 55.30
C LEU A 233 42.52 -73.15 56.04
N LYS A 234 43.04 -72.01 56.48
CA LYS A 234 44.27 -71.94 57.28
C LYS A 234 44.15 -72.74 58.57
N ALA A 235 43.10 -72.52 59.36
CA ALA A 235 42.85 -73.25 60.59
C ALA A 235 42.71 -74.77 60.36
N THR A 236 42.01 -75.17 59.30
CA THR A 236 41.85 -76.59 58.92
C THR A 236 43.20 -77.22 58.55
N VAL A 237 44.02 -76.54 57.76
CA VAL A 237 45.36 -77.02 57.37
C VAL A 237 46.27 -77.12 58.59
N GLU A 238 46.31 -76.11 59.44
CA GLU A 238 47.11 -76.11 60.67
C GLU A 238 46.66 -77.22 61.63
N GLY A 239 45.35 -77.41 61.82
CA GLY A 239 44.78 -78.48 62.63
C GLY A 239 45.13 -79.87 62.10
N ARG A 240 44.96 -80.12 60.80
CA ARG A 240 45.36 -81.40 60.18
C ARG A 240 46.86 -81.65 60.30
N LEU A 241 47.69 -80.62 60.15
CA LEU A 241 49.14 -80.74 60.27
C LEU A 241 49.55 -81.06 61.71
N GLN A 242 48.88 -80.47 62.70
CA GLN A 242 49.08 -80.79 64.11
C GLN A 242 48.65 -82.22 64.44
N GLN A 243 47.47 -82.65 63.98
CA GLN A 243 47.02 -84.04 64.13
C GLN A 243 48.00 -85.03 63.51
N GLN A 244 48.49 -84.78 62.29
CA GLN A 244 49.50 -85.62 61.64
C GLN A 244 50.82 -85.69 62.43
N LYS A 245 51.22 -84.59 63.10
CA LYS A 245 52.42 -84.60 63.96
C LYS A 245 52.21 -85.46 65.21
N GLU A 246 51.04 -85.39 65.83
CA GLU A 246 50.69 -86.20 67.00
C GLU A 246 50.63 -87.69 66.63
N GLU A 247 49.90 -88.04 65.57
CA GLU A 247 49.86 -89.40 65.02
C GLU A 247 51.26 -89.94 64.69
N LEU A 248 52.14 -89.09 64.15
CA LEU A 248 53.53 -89.45 63.86
C LEU A 248 54.34 -89.73 65.13
N GLU A 249 54.16 -88.96 66.21
CA GLU A 249 54.87 -89.22 67.48
C GLU A 249 54.33 -90.44 68.22
N ASP A 250 53.02 -90.68 68.19
CA ASP A 250 52.43 -91.91 68.73
C ASP A 250 52.93 -93.14 67.98
N ALA A 251 53.01 -93.05 66.64
CA ALA A 251 53.58 -94.10 65.80
C ALA A 251 55.07 -94.33 66.10
N LYS A 252 55.87 -93.26 66.28
CA LYS A 252 57.29 -93.37 66.68
C LYS A 252 57.45 -93.99 68.06
N SER A 253 56.62 -93.63 69.03
CA SER A 253 56.65 -94.17 70.39
C SER A 253 56.31 -95.66 70.39
N SER A 254 55.28 -96.05 69.65
CA SER A 254 54.93 -97.47 69.42
C SER A 254 56.05 -98.23 68.71
N LEU A 255 56.70 -97.62 67.71
CA LEU A 255 57.86 -98.21 67.03
C LEU A 255 59.06 -98.39 67.99
N ARG A 256 59.30 -97.45 68.91
CA ARG A 256 60.33 -97.62 69.96
C ARG A 256 59.99 -98.74 70.91
N ALA A 257 58.75 -98.82 71.39
CA ALA A 257 58.31 -99.88 72.29
C ALA A 257 58.47 -101.28 71.66
N THR A 258 57.99 -101.45 70.43
CA THR A 258 58.16 -102.71 69.67
C THR A 258 59.63 -103.04 69.39
N LYS A 259 60.46 -102.02 69.13
CA LYS A 259 61.91 -102.20 68.99
C LYS A 259 62.54 -102.68 70.31
N ASP A 260 62.18 -102.08 71.44
CA ASP A 260 62.72 -102.44 72.75
C ASP A 260 62.27 -103.86 73.15
N GLU A 261 61.02 -104.23 72.89
CA GLU A 261 60.51 -105.59 73.05
C GLU A 261 61.28 -106.58 72.17
N LEU A 262 61.52 -106.26 70.89
CA LEU A 262 62.32 -107.10 70.01
C LEU A 262 63.75 -107.28 70.52
N VAL A 263 64.40 -106.21 70.98
CA VAL A 263 65.75 -106.29 71.57
C VAL A 263 65.74 -107.17 72.82
N LYS A 264 64.71 -107.03 73.67
CA LYS A 264 64.55 -107.87 74.86
C LYS A 264 64.38 -109.34 74.48
N SER A 265 63.50 -109.66 73.53
CA SER A 265 63.32 -111.03 73.03
C SER A 265 64.59 -111.58 72.38
N GLN A 266 65.36 -110.76 71.66
CA GLN A 266 66.65 -111.16 71.10
C GLN A 266 67.68 -111.45 72.20
N LEU A 267 67.70 -110.66 73.29
CA LEU A 267 68.56 -110.90 74.44
C LEU A 267 68.15 -112.17 75.20
N GLU A 268 66.86 -112.37 75.44
CA GLU A 268 66.31 -113.60 76.04
C GLU A 268 66.71 -114.82 75.19
N TYR A 269 66.48 -114.77 73.88
CA TYR A 269 66.91 -115.82 72.95
C TYR A 269 68.43 -116.08 73.01
N ALA A 270 69.25 -115.03 73.08
CA ALA A 270 70.70 -115.18 73.23
C ALA A 270 71.08 -115.82 74.58
N THR A 271 70.42 -115.43 75.68
CA THR A 271 70.66 -116.03 77.00
C THR A 271 70.21 -117.50 77.06
N GLU A 272 69.07 -117.84 76.46
CA GLU A 272 68.60 -119.22 76.35
C GLU A 272 69.53 -120.05 75.46
N SER A 273 70.02 -119.48 74.36
CA SER A 273 71.02 -120.11 73.49
C SER A 273 72.32 -120.38 74.25
N MET A 274 72.82 -119.41 75.04
CA MET A 274 73.98 -119.61 75.91
C MET A 274 73.74 -120.67 76.98
N ALA A 275 72.57 -120.69 77.62
CA ALA A 275 72.21 -121.68 78.62
C ALA A 275 72.14 -123.09 78.02
N LEU A 276 71.54 -123.24 76.83
CA LEU A 276 71.54 -124.51 76.08
C LEU A 276 72.97 -124.94 75.71
N GLN A 277 73.83 -124.00 75.33
CA GLN A 277 75.22 -124.29 75.01
C GLN A 277 76.01 -124.76 76.24
N GLU A 278 75.74 -124.18 77.42
CA GLU A 278 76.31 -124.62 78.70
C GLU A 278 75.76 -125.98 79.13
N VAL A 279 74.45 -126.24 78.99
CA VAL A 279 73.87 -127.56 79.23
C VAL A 279 74.48 -128.61 78.32
N LEU A 280 74.66 -128.30 77.03
CA LEU A 280 75.33 -129.20 76.09
C LEU A 280 76.78 -129.47 76.50
N LYS A 281 77.51 -128.46 76.98
CA LYS A 281 78.86 -128.62 77.51
C LYS A 281 78.88 -129.51 78.76
N GLN A 282 78.00 -129.28 79.73
CA GLN A 282 77.87 -130.11 80.93
C GLN A 282 77.46 -131.54 80.61
N THR A 283 76.55 -131.74 79.65
CA THR A 283 76.13 -133.06 79.17
C THR A 283 77.28 -133.80 78.50
N ARG A 284 78.12 -133.09 77.74
CA ARG A 284 79.34 -133.64 77.13
C ARG A 284 80.40 -134.02 78.18
N GLU A 285 80.54 -133.23 79.24
CA GLU A 285 81.43 -133.54 80.37
C GLU A 285 80.92 -134.73 81.21
N ALA A 286 79.59 -134.86 81.40
CA ALA A 286 78.97 -135.98 82.09
C ALA A 286 79.06 -137.30 81.30
N LEU A 287 78.88 -137.25 79.98
CA LEU A 287 79.08 -138.43 79.11
C LEU A 287 80.54 -138.93 79.16
N ASN A 288 81.51 -138.02 79.28
CA ASN A 288 82.92 -138.39 79.37
C ASN A 288 83.29 -139.07 80.71
N GLN A 289 82.43 -139.00 81.73
CA GLN A 289 82.62 -139.69 83.01
C GLN A 289 81.91 -141.05 83.09
N GLN A 290 81.02 -141.38 82.14
CA GLN A 290 80.18 -142.58 82.19
C GLN A 290 80.75 -143.78 81.41
N GLU A 291 81.97 -143.68 80.89
CA GLU A 291 82.52 -144.65 79.93
C GLU A 291 83.75 -145.42 80.43
N LEU A 292 83.73 -145.94 81.66
CA LEU A 292 84.60 -147.08 82.00
C LEU A 292 83.91 -148.09 82.93
N VAL A 293 83.69 -149.28 82.36
CA VAL A 293 83.43 -150.60 82.96
C VAL A 293 81.97 -151.13 82.86
N MET A 294 81.72 -151.71 81.67
CA MET A 294 81.19 -153.08 81.42
C MET A 294 79.66 -153.36 81.42
N PRO A 295 79.18 -154.39 80.68
CA PRO A 295 79.31 -154.61 79.23
C PRO A 295 77.97 -155.00 78.55
N LEU A 296 77.98 -154.95 77.22
CA LEU A 296 76.89 -155.20 76.27
C LEU A 296 76.28 -156.61 76.25
N SER A 297 74.95 -156.67 76.20
CA SER A 297 74.21 -157.72 75.47
C SER A 297 72.92 -157.17 74.83
N TYR A 298 72.90 -157.17 73.50
CA TYR A 298 71.78 -157.34 72.53
C TYR A 298 70.48 -157.93 73.16
N PHE A 299 69.21 -157.60 72.83
CA PHE A 299 68.50 -156.97 71.67
C PHE A 299 66.95 -156.96 72.02
N PRO A 300 65.97 -156.59 71.15
CA PRO A 300 65.55 -155.28 70.62
C PRO A 300 64.04 -154.93 70.91
N ARG A 301 63.59 -153.73 70.48
CA ARG A 301 62.34 -153.41 69.71
C ARG A 301 61.56 -152.16 70.19
N SER A 302 61.04 -151.43 69.18
CA SER A 302 59.96 -150.41 69.12
C SER A 302 60.26 -148.94 69.42
N GLY A 303 59.82 -148.05 68.51
CA GLY A 303 59.66 -146.61 68.76
C GLY A 303 59.71 -145.76 67.49
N ASP A 304 58.63 -145.03 67.25
CA ASP A 304 58.27 -144.26 66.06
C ASP A 304 58.90 -142.86 65.94
N ASP A 305 58.66 -142.27 64.76
CA ASP A 305 58.38 -140.87 64.45
C ASP A 305 59.48 -139.84 64.09
N LEU A 306 59.11 -139.11 63.03
CA LEU A 306 59.48 -137.73 62.64
C LEU A 306 60.85 -137.49 62.00
N GLU A 307 60.81 -137.25 60.68
CA GLU A 307 61.52 -136.14 60.01
C GLU A 307 60.74 -135.79 58.72
N GLN A 308 60.11 -134.61 58.68
CA GLN A 308 60.64 -133.39 58.05
C GLN A 308 61.08 -133.58 56.60
N SER A 309 60.31 -132.99 55.69
CA SER A 309 60.79 -132.60 54.37
C SER A 309 60.39 -131.14 54.07
N VAL A 310 61.45 -130.38 53.83
CA VAL A 310 61.60 -129.10 53.12
C VAL A 310 60.79 -129.04 51.82
N VAL A 311 60.33 -127.84 51.41
CA VAL A 311 60.26 -127.23 50.03
C VAL A 311 59.55 -125.86 50.23
N GLN A 312 60.08 -124.65 49.99
CA GLN A 312 60.68 -123.97 48.82
C GLN A 312 59.65 -123.34 47.85
N GLY A 313 59.77 -122.02 47.60
CA GLY A 313 59.21 -121.22 46.48
C GLY A 313 57.70 -120.96 46.51
N ASP A 314 57.10 -119.97 45.84
CA ASP A 314 57.51 -118.77 45.08
C ASP A 314 56.19 -118.06 44.68
N ASP A 315 56.30 -116.85 44.09
CA ASP A 315 55.31 -116.15 43.23
C ASP A 315 54.08 -115.46 43.88
N ALA A 316 53.94 -114.12 43.81
CA ALA A 316 53.68 -113.22 42.66
C ALA A 316 52.21 -113.22 42.17
N HIS A 317 51.45 -112.14 42.42
CA HIS A 317 51.03 -111.10 41.44
C HIS A 317 49.86 -110.20 41.96
N PRO A 318 49.62 -109.00 41.33
CA PRO A 318 48.68 -107.95 41.73
C PRO A 318 47.48 -107.77 40.77
N GLU A 319 46.46 -107.01 41.19
CA GLU A 319 45.42 -106.32 40.36
C GLU A 319 44.67 -105.34 41.31
N ARG A 320 44.46 -104.03 41.10
CA ARG A 320 44.00 -103.16 40.00
C ARG A 320 42.49 -103.25 39.69
N VAL A 321 41.67 -102.33 40.22
CA VAL A 321 40.41 -101.78 39.63
C VAL A 321 40.10 -100.47 40.43
N VAL A 322 40.09 -99.24 39.92
CA VAL A 322 39.16 -98.51 39.01
C VAL A 322 37.68 -98.60 39.39
N THR A 323 37.10 -97.46 39.80
CA THR A 323 35.77 -96.88 39.47
C THR A 323 35.56 -95.73 40.48
N GLY A 324 34.93 -94.60 40.19
CA GLY A 324 34.21 -94.05 39.05
C GLY A 324 33.74 -92.66 39.45
#